data_AF-A0A2E9IQ49-F1
#
_entry.id   AF-A0A2E9IQ49-F1
#
_cell.length_a   1.000
_cell.length_b   1.000
_cell.length_c   1.000
_cell.angle_alpha   90.00
_cell.angle_beta   90.00
_cell.angle_gamma   90.00
#
_symmetry.space_group_name_H-M   'P 1'
#
loop_
_entity.id
_entity.type
_entity.pdbx_description
1 polymer ?
#
loop_
_entity_poly.entity_id
_entity_poly.type
_entity_poly.pdbx_seq_one_letter_code
_entity_poly.pdbx_strand_id
1 'polypeptide(L)'
;MFTDEELDRLTKGEDFTPRQMLETLDAYETFDLPVHISEITLTAPDNSPEGLEAQADVARKLYRLWFSHPSVEGITWWNLPDGGAAPGEDTVFSGLLFDDLTPKPSYHALKDLIQKEWRTEMTGVTDETGCFRFRGFHGNYQIQAEGNELTCLRIEPGASTPSEVATTLN
;
A
#
# COMPACT_ATOMS: atom_id res chain seq x y z
N MET A 1 6.28 -3.35 18.09
CA MET A 1 5.33 -4.45 17.83
C MET A 1 3.95 -4.01 18.29
N PHE A 2 2.92 -4.12 17.46
CA PHE A 2 1.54 -3.93 17.90
C PHE A 2 1.05 -5.19 18.59
N THR A 3 0.75 -5.08 19.88
CA THR A 3 0.10 -6.10 20.70
C THR A 3 -1.39 -6.19 20.38
N ASP A 4 -2.05 -7.25 20.85
CA ASP A 4 -3.49 -7.45 20.65
C ASP A 4 -4.31 -6.31 21.30
N GLU A 5 -3.87 -5.81 22.45
CA GLU A 5 -4.47 -4.66 23.13
C GLU A 5 -4.33 -3.38 22.29
N GLU A 6 -3.16 -3.12 21.72
CA GLU A 6 -2.95 -1.95 20.84
C GLU A 6 -3.76 -2.05 19.55
N LEU A 7 -3.93 -3.26 18.99
CA LEU A 7 -4.79 -3.47 17.84
C LEU A 7 -6.26 -3.19 18.17
N ASP A 8 -6.75 -3.65 19.32
CA ASP A 8 -8.11 -3.38 19.80
C ASP A 8 -8.33 -1.86 20.00
N ARG A 9 -7.40 -1.17 20.63
CA ARG A 9 -7.47 0.30 20.82
C ARG A 9 -7.43 1.06 19.50
N LEU A 10 -6.60 0.62 18.54
CA LEU A 10 -6.55 1.18 17.18
C LEU A 10 -7.88 0.99 16.46
N THR A 11 -8.46 -0.21 16.50
CA THR A 11 -9.74 -0.49 15.80
C THR A 11 -10.92 0.26 16.39
N LYS A 12 -10.88 0.60 17.69
CA LYS A 12 -11.83 1.49 18.37
C LYS A 12 -11.57 2.98 18.13
N GLY A 13 -10.43 3.34 17.53
CA GLY A 13 -10.03 4.72 17.31
C GLY A 13 -9.64 5.46 18.60
N GLU A 14 -9.19 4.72 19.62
CA GLU A 14 -8.73 5.30 20.89
C GLU A 14 -7.27 5.78 20.78
N ASP A 15 -6.44 4.99 20.08
CA ASP A 15 -5.05 5.30 19.76
C ASP A 15 -4.81 5.23 18.26
N PHE A 16 -3.71 5.85 17.81
CA PHE A 16 -3.24 5.72 16.43
C PHE A 16 -4.33 6.06 15.41
N THR A 17 -5.14 7.08 15.70
CA THR A 17 -6.22 7.50 14.81
C THR A 17 -5.66 7.99 13.47
N PRO A 18 -6.45 7.92 12.38
CA PRO A 18 -6.02 8.44 11.09
C PRO A 18 -5.55 9.90 11.16
N ARG A 19 -6.21 10.73 11.98
CA ARG A 19 -5.82 12.12 12.19
C ARG A 19 -4.43 12.23 12.82
N GLN A 20 -4.18 11.50 13.91
CA GLN A 20 -2.88 11.52 14.58
C GLN A 20 -1.74 11.05 13.66
N MET A 21 -2.00 10.01 12.86
CA MET A 21 -1.02 9.53 11.88
C MET A 21 -0.73 10.56 10.81
N LEU A 22 -1.77 11.17 10.23
CA LEU A 22 -1.61 12.20 9.20
C LEU A 22 -0.90 13.44 9.76
N GLU A 23 -1.29 13.93 10.93
CA GLU A 23 -0.60 15.06 11.59
C GLU A 23 0.88 14.75 11.87
N THR A 24 1.20 13.49 12.16
CA THR A 24 2.59 13.04 12.32
C THR A 24 3.34 13.07 10.98
N LEU A 25 2.72 12.60 9.90
CA LEU A 25 3.31 12.63 8.56
C LEU A 25 3.47 14.06 8.02
N ASP A 26 2.49 14.94 8.28
CA ASP A 26 2.55 16.38 7.97
C ASP A 26 3.76 17.02 8.68
N ALA A 27 4.01 16.66 9.94
CA ALA A 27 5.17 17.16 10.67
C ALA A 27 6.49 16.69 10.03
N TYR A 28 6.58 15.44 9.59
CA TYR A 28 7.77 14.93 8.88
C TYR A 28 7.93 15.51 7.47
N GLU A 29 6.85 15.84 6.78
CA GLU A 29 6.89 16.48 5.46
C GLU A 29 7.65 17.82 5.49
N THR A 30 7.66 18.53 6.63
CA THR A 30 8.40 19.80 6.79
C THR A 30 9.91 19.69 6.56
N PHE A 31 10.47 18.48 6.62
CA PHE A 31 11.89 18.24 6.34
C PHE A 31 12.22 18.14 4.85
N ASP A 32 11.20 18.11 3.96
CA ASP A 32 11.37 17.95 2.51
C ASP A 32 12.20 16.71 2.13
N LEU A 33 12.01 15.63 2.92
CA LEU A 33 12.65 14.34 2.72
C LEU A 33 11.59 13.24 2.65
N PRO A 34 11.82 12.20 1.82
CA PRO A 34 10.94 11.05 1.77
C PRO A 34 10.81 10.34 3.12
N VAL A 35 9.58 9.99 3.48
CA VAL A 35 9.25 9.20 4.67
C VAL A 35 9.12 7.74 4.27
N HIS A 36 9.82 6.88 5.01
CA HIS A 36 9.70 5.44 4.91
C HIS A 36 9.06 4.90 6.18
N ILE A 37 7.92 4.22 6.03
CA ILE A 37 7.35 3.39 7.08
C ILE A 37 8.19 2.10 7.11
N SER A 38 9.20 2.07 7.97
CA SER A 38 10.28 1.08 7.87
C SER A 38 9.95 -0.29 8.45
N GLU A 39 9.08 -0.35 9.46
CA GLU A 39 8.83 -1.58 10.22
C GLU A 39 7.39 -1.67 10.68
N ILE A 40 6.60 -2.49 9.99
CA ILE A 40 5.21 -2.78 10.36
C ILE A 40 5.12 -4.17 10.93
N THR A 41 4.84 -4.25 12.23
CA THR A 41 4.59 -5.48 12.96
C THR A 41 3.18 -5.42 13.54
N LEU A 42 2.23 -6.02 12.85
CA LEU A 42 0.81 -6.00 13.18
C LEU A 42 0.34 -7.41 13.56
N THR A 43 -0.06 -7.62 14.82
CA THR A 43 -0.57 -8.91 15.30
C THR A 43 -1.83 -9.39 14.57
N ALA A 44 -2.00 -10.71 14.48
CA ALA A 44 -3.27 -11.39 14.28
C ALA A 44 -3.69 -12.06 15.61
N PRO A 45 -4.61 -11.45 16.39
CA PRO A 45 -4.97 -11.93 17.73
C PRO A 45 -5.37 -13.40 17.75
N ASP A 46 -4.75 -14.16 18.64
CA ASP A 46 -4.93 -15.60 18.84
C ASP A 46 -4.74 -16.48 17.58
N ASN A 47 -4.25 -15.91 16.46
CA ASN A 47 -4.27 -16.53 15.13
C ASN A 47 -5.67 -17.09 14.74
N SER A 48 -6.72 -16.52 15.34
CA SER A 48 -8.11 -16.92 15.12
C SER A 48 -8.60 -16.44 13.75
N PRO A 49 -9.67 -17.02 13.18
CA PRO A 49 -10.28 -16.50 11.95
C PRO A 49 -10.59 -15.00 12.04
N GLU A 50 -11.15 -14.56 13.17
CA GLU A 50 -11.48 -13.15 13.42
C GLU A 50 -10.22 -12.29 13.56
N GLY A 51 -9.19 -12.78 14.25
CA GLY A 51 -7.91 -12.07 14.41
C GLY A 51 -7.14 -11.91 13.10
N LEU A 52 -7.17 -12.93 12.24
CA LEU A 52 -6.59 -12.89 10.89
C LEU A 52 -7.28 -11.86 10.00
N GLU A 53 -8.61 -11.79 10.05
CA GLU A 53 -9.37 -10.78 9.31
C GLU A 53 -9.16 -9.37 9.88
N ALA A 54 -9.05 -9.23 11.20
CA ALA A 54 -8.72 -7.96 11.84
C ALA A 54 -7.34 -7.45 11.42
N GLN A 55 -6.32 -8.33 11.40
CA GLN A 55 -4.99 -8.01 10.89
C GLN A 55 -5.07 -7.54 9.43
N ALA A 56 -5.82 -8.24 8.58
CA ALA A 56 -5.96 -7.91 7.16
C ALA A 56 -6.67 -6.56 6.93
N ASP A 57 -7.74 -6.29 7.68
CA ASP A 57 -8.49 -5.04 7.58
C ASP A 57 -7.66 -3.84 8.05
N VAL A 58 -6.98 -3.96 9.19
CA VAL A 58 -6.11 -2.90 9.70
C VAL A 58 -4.92 -2.68 8.77
N ALA A 59 -4.26 -3.74 8.29
CA ALA A 59 -3.19 -3.64 7.31
C ALA A 59 -3.65 -2.88 6.05
N ARG A 60 -4.82 -3.23 5.50
CA ARG A 60 -5.41 -2.54 4.34
C ARG A 60 -5.63 -1.05 4.60
N LYS A 61 -6.18 -0.69 5.76
CA LYS A 61 -6.45 0.71 6.14
C LYS A 61 -5.17 1.51 6.31
N LEU A 62 -4.19 0.97 7.02
CA LEU A 62 -2.91 1.62 7.25
C LEU A 62 -2.14 1.83 5.93
N TYR A 63 -2.06 0.80 5.09
CA TYR A 63 -1.41 0.90 3.78
C TYR A 63 -2.04 1.99 2.91
N ARG A 64 -3.38 2.10 2.90
CA ARG A 64 -4.06 3.19 2.18
C ARG A 64 -3.78 4.55 2.77
N LEU A 65 -3.76 4.67 4.10
CA LEU A 65 -3.46 5.94 4.77
C LEU A 65 -2.04 6.41 4.41
N TRP A 66 -1.06 5.54 4.55
CA TRP A 66 0.33 5.85 4.20
C TRP A 66 0.50 6.14 2.71
N PHE A 67 -0.08 5.32 1.84
CA PHE A 67 -0.09 5.55 0.40
C PHE A 67 -0.76 6.87 0.03
N SER A 68 -1.73 7.35 0.82
CA SER A 68 -2.42 8.62 0.59
C SER A 68 -1.61 9.85 0.97
N HIS A 69 -0.48 9.71 1.66
CA HIS A 69 0.32 10.85 2.08
C HIS A 69 1.46 11.12 1.08
N PRO A 70 1.61 12.34 0.54
CA PRO A 70 2.58 12.64 -0.53
C PRO A 70 4.04 12.46 -0.12
N SER A 71 4.38 12.63 1.16
CA SER A 71 5.74 12.42 1.66
C SER A 71 6.14 10.94 1.83
N VAL A 72 5.19 10.00 1.79
CA VAL A 72 5.50 8.58 1.99
C VAL A 72 5.95 7.94 0.68
N GLU A 73 7.19 7.43 0.67
CA GLU A 73 7.78 6.77 -0.51
C GLU A 73 7.93 5.25 -0.33
N GLY A 74 8.05 4.78 0.92
CA GLY A 74 8.32 3.38 1.22
C GLY A 74 7.46 2.85 2.37
N ILE A 75 7.00 1.61 2.23
CA ILE A 75 6.29 0.87 3.27
C ILE A 75 6.89 -0.53 3.35
N THR A 76 7.46 -0.88 4.50
CA THR A 76 8.15 -2.16 4.72
C THR A 76 7.49 -2.94 5.86
N TRP A 77 7.07 -4.17 5.55
CA TRP A 77 6.48 -5.08 6.51
C TRP A 77 7.56 -5.90 7.23
N TRP A 78 7.44 -6.03 8.56
CA TRP A 78 8.33 -6.84 9.39
C TRP A 78 7.49 -7.71 10.35
N ASN A 79 7.40 -9.02 10.18
CA ASN A 79 8.21 -9.98 9.42
C ASN A 79 7.36 -10.75 8.37
N LEU A 80 8.01 -11.52 7.48
CA LEU A 80 7.31 -12.22 6.40
C LEU A 80 6.51 -13.45 6.90
N PRO A 81 7.13 -14.50 7.50
CA PRO A 81 6.38 -15.57 8.17
C PRO A 81 6.26 -15.34 9.68
N ASP A 82 5.21 -15.87 10.31
CA ASP A 82 5.16 -15.98 11.76
C ASP A 82 6.40 -16.71 12.31
N GLY A 83 6.89 -16.29 13.48
CA GLY A 83 8.10 -16.86 14.09
C GLY A 83 9.41 -16.51 13.35
N GLY A 84 9.37 -15.76 12.25
CA GLY A 84 10.56 -15.35 11.50
C GLY A 84 11.22 -14.04 11.98
N ALA A 85 10.77 -13.48 13.11
CA ALA A 85 11.29 -12.22 13.64
C ALA A 85 12.55 -12.45 14.48
N ALA A 86 13.24 -11.37 14.88
CA ALA A 86 14.37 -11.51 15.80
C ALA A 86 13.89 -12.10 17.15
N PRO A 87 14.75 -12.80 17.90
CA PRO A 87 14.37 -13.33 19.21
C PRO A 87 13.78 -12.26 20.13
N GLY A 88 12.54 -12.46 20.59
CA GLY A 88 11.80 -11.49 21.41
C GLY A 88 10.86 -10.57 20.62
N GLU A 89 10.93 -10.59 19.29
CA GLU A 89 9.99 -9.94 18.36
C GLU A 89 9.01 -10.94 17.73
N ASP A 90 9.05 -12.21 18.15
CA ASP A 90 8.18 -13.30 17.71
C ASP A 90 7.04 -13.59 18.70
N THR A 91 6.78 -12.66 19.62
CA THR A 91 5.78 -12.83 20.69
C THR A 91 4.33 -12.68 20.21
N VAL A 92 4.11 -12.26 18.96
CA VAL A 92 2.78 -12.14 18.33
C VAL A 92 2.78 -12.73 16.92
N PHE A 93 1.60 -13.04 16.39
CA PHE A 93 1.41 -13.56 15.03
C PHE A 93 1.40 -12.45 13.99
N SER A 94 2.54 -11.80 13.74
CA SER A 94 2.67 -10.63 12.86
C SER A 94 3.02 -10.92 11.39
N GLY A 95 3.24 -12.18 11.03
CA GLY A 95 3.59 -12.55 9.66
C GLY A 95 2.50 -12.18 8.65
N LEU A 96 2.90 -11.98 7.40
CA LEU A 96 2.00 -12.06 6.24
C LEU A 96 1.77 -13.53 5.83
N LEU A 97 2.66 -14.42 6.23
CA LEU A 97 2.55 -15.86 6.05
C LEU A 97 2.45 -16.52 7.42
N PHE A 98 1.82 -17.69 7.46
CA PHE A 98 1.97 -18.61 8.58
C PHE A 98 3.41 -19.16 8.64
N ASP A 99 3.72 -19.89 9.71
CA ASP A 99 5.04 -20.53 9.92
C ASP A 99 5.38 -21.56 8.82
N ASP A 100 4.36 -22.21 8.26
CA ASP A 100 4.45 -23.12 7.11
C ASP A 100 4.51 -22.42 5.74
N LEU A 101 4.65 -21.08 5.73
CA LEU A 101 4.69 -20.20 4.57
C LEU A 101 3.38 -20.11 3.77
N THR A 102 2.27 -20.64 4.28
CA THR A 102 0.97 -20.42 3.65
C THR A 102 0.53 -18.95 3.81
N PRO A 103 -0.06 -18.31 2.79
CA PRO A 103 -0.47 -16.92 2.88
C PRO A 103 -1.63 -16.66 3.86
N LYS A 104 -1.51 -15.60 4.66
CA LYS A 104 -2.61 -15.11 5.51
C LYS A 104 -3.57 -14.19 4.73
N PRO A 105 -4.75 -13.89 5.27
CA PRO A 105 -5.65 -12.87 4.72
C PRO A 105 -4.97 -11.50 4.53
N SER A 106 -4.06 -11.10 5.43
CA SER A 106 -3.29 -9.87 5.33
C SER A 106 -2.39 -9.82 4.09
N TYR A 107 -1.72 -10.93 3.74
CA TYR A 107 -0.97 -11.05 2.50
C TYR A 107 -1.84 -10.79 1.28
N HIS A 108 -3.03 -11.40 1.23
CA HIS A 108 -3.96 -11.21 0.12
C HIS A 108 -4.48 -9.78 0.04
N ALA A 109 -4.82 -9.16 1.18
CA ALA A 109 -5.25 -7.77 1.24
C ALA A 109 -4.19 -6.82 0.67
N LEU A 110 -2.92 -6.98 1.06
CA LEU A 110 -1.83 -6.15 0.55
C LEU A 110 -1.50 -6.45 -0.92
N LYS A 111 -1.52 -7.73 -1.31
CA LYS A 111 -1.32 -8.12 -2.72
C LYS A 111 -2.38 -7.50 -3.62
N ASP A 112 -3.64 -7.48 -3.20
CA ASP A 112 -4.73 -6.88 -3.96
C ASP A 112 -4.56 -5.37 -4.11
N LEU A 113 -4.17 -4.65 -3.04
CA LEU A 113 -3.83 -3.22 -3.13
C LEU A 113 -2.71 -3.00 -4.15
N ILE A 114 -1.58 -3.68 -3.99
CA ILE A 114 -0.34 -3.40 -4.73
C ILE A 114 -0.44 -3.86 -6.19
N GLN A 115 -1.00 -5.05 -6.44
CA GLN A 115 -0.96 -5.67 -7.76
C GLN A 115 -2.23 -5.46 -8.58
N LYS A 116 -3.33 -5.04 -7.97
CA LYS A 116 -4.61 -4.83 -8.66
C LYS A 116 -5.09 -3.40 -8.57
N GLU A 117 -5.22 -2.85 -7.36
CA GLU A 117 -5.85 -1.54 -7.20
C GLU A 117 -4.91 -0.38 -7.56
N TRP A 118 -3.65 -0.45 -7.14
CA TRP A 118 -2.63 0.56 -7.41
C TRP A 118 -1.84 0.31 -8.69
N ARG A 119 -2.21 -0.75 -9.41
CA ARG A 119 -1.69 -1.06 -10.74
C ARG A 119 -2.71 -0.62 -11.78
N THR A 120 -2.30 0.28 -12.65
CA THR A 120 -3.16 0.80 -13.71
C THR A 120 -3.04 -0.06 -14.96
N GLU A 121 -4.13 -0.72 -15.36
CA GLU A 121 -4.25 -1.47 -16.61
C GLU A 121 -5.55 -1.06 -17.31
N MET A 122 -5.45 -0.58 -18.55
CA MET A 122 -6.61 -0.07 -19.28
C MET A 122 -6.42 -0.05 -20.79
N THR A 123 -7.54 -0.21 -21.50
CA THR A 123 -7.64 -0.23 -22.96
C THR A 123 -8.75 0.71 -23.40
N GLY A 124 -8.56 1.42 -24.50
CA GLY A 124 -9.60 2.24 -25.09
C GLY A 124 -9.22 2.79 -26.45
N VAL A 125 -10.06 3.70 -26.95
CA VAL A 125 -9.91 4.32 -28.27
C VAL A 125 -9.58 5.80 -28.07
N THR A 126 -8.68 6.32 -28.89
CA THR A 126 -8.36 7.76 -28.92
C THR A 126 -9.55 8.59 -29.39
N ASP A 127 -9.64 9.84 -28.95
CA ASP A 127 -10.62 10.79 -29.48
C ASP A 127 -10.30 11.25 -30.91
N GLU A 128 -11.13 12.14 -31.48
CA GLU A 128 -10.98 12.69 -32.84
C GLU A 128 -9.65 13.43 -33.06
N THR A 129 -8.93 13.77 -31.98
CA THR A 129 -7.62 14.43 -32.01
C THR A 129 -6.45 13.46 -31.81
N GLY A 130 -6.72 12.15 -31.70
CA GLY A 130 -5.69 11.13 -31.43
C GLY A 130 -5.27 11.06 -29.96
N CYS A 131 -6.04 11.67 -29.04
CA CYS A 131 -5.70 11.69 -27.62
C CYS A 131 -6.41 10.57 -26.85
N PHE A 132 -5.66 9.84 -26.03
CA PHE A 132 -6.22 8.95 -25.00
C PHE A 132 -5.97 9.53 -23.61
N ARG A 133 -7.03 9.70 -22.83
CA ARG A 133 -6.97 10.27 -21.47
C ARG A 133 -7.20 9.19 -20.43
N PHE A 134 -6.32 9.12 -19.44
CA PHE A 134 -6.46 8.17 -18.35
C PHE A 134 -5.96 8.71 -17.02
N ARG A 135 -6.31 8.00 -15.94
CA ARG A 135 -5.80 8.28 -14.60
C ARG A 135 -4.88 7.14 -14.16
N GLY A 136 -3.65 7.47 -13.77
CA GLY A 136 -2.65 6.51 -13.31
C GLY A 136 -1.90 6.98 -12.06
N PHE A 137 -1.39 6.03 -11.29
CA PHE A 137 -0.48 6.28 -10.17
C PHE A 137 0.95 6.63 -10.64
N HIS A 138 1.77 7.21 -9.77
CA HIS A 138 3.20 7.44 -10.03
C HIS A 138 3.88 6.14 -10.48
N GLY A 139 4.66 6.21 -11.56
CA GLY A 139 5.39 5.05 -12.07
C GLY A 139 5.61 5.05 -13.57
N ASN A 140 6.11 3.91 -14.05
CA ASN A 140 6.39 3.68 -15.46
C ASN A 140 5.25 2.91 -16.13
N TYR A 141 4.85 3.39 -17.31
CA TYR A 141 3.76 2.87 -18.11
C TYR A 141 4.29 2.40 -19.45
N GLN A 142 3.80 1.24 -19.89
CA GLN A 142 3.99 0.74 -21.24
C GLN A 142 2.68 0.95 -22.00
N ILE A 143 2.77 1.63 -23.13
CA ILE A 143 1.62 1.93 -23.98
C ILE A 143 1.81 1.21 -25.31
N GLN A 144 0.76 0.51 -25.75
CA GLN A 144 0.72 -0.19 -27.04
C GLN A 144 -0.52 0.27 -27.83
N ALA A 145 -0.30 0.70 -29.08
CA ALA A 145 -1.36 0.92 -30.06
C ALA A 145 -1.40 -0.22 -31.08
N GLU A 146 -2.58 -0.51 -31.67
CA GLU A 146 -2.80 -1.62 -32.59
C GLU A 146 -1.77 -1.65 -33.74
N GLY A 147 -0.78 -2.55 -33.63
CA GLY A 147 0.26 -2.77 -34.63
C GLY A 147 1.52 -1.88 -34.54
N ASN A 148 1.60 -0.98 -33.56
CA ASN A 148 2.66 0.04 -33.44
C ASN A 148 3.59 -0.16 -32.22
N GLU A 149 4.64 0.67 -32.19
CA GLU A 149 5.78 0.67 -31.26
C GLU A 149 5.37 0.84 -29.78
N LEU A 150 6.05 0.12 -28.89
CA LEU A 150 5.86 0.23 -27.45
C LEU A 150 6.47 1.54 -26.96
N THR A 151 5.63 2.46 -26.47
CA THR A 151 6.08 3.73 -25.91
C THR A 151 6.11 3.66 -24.39
N CYS A 152 7.19 4.15 -23.79
CA CYS A 152 7.30 4.27 -22.34
C CYS A 152 6.93 5.70 -21.90
N LEU A 153 6.02 5.81 -20.94
CA LEU A 153 5.66 7.05 -20.28
C LEU A 153 5.97 6.93 -18.79
N ARG A 154 6.49 8.00 -18.19
CA ARG A 154 6.59 8.14 -16.74
C ARG A 154 5.59 9.16 -16.24
N ILE A 155 4.77 8.77 -15.28
CA ILE A 155 4.00 9.72 -14.46
C ILE A 155 4.93 10.10 -13.31
N GLU A 156 5.31 11.38 -13.23
CA GLU A 156 6.14 11.90 -12.14
C GLU A 156 5.38 11.91 -10.79
N PRO A 157 6.10 11.93 -9.66
CA PRO A 157 5.47 12.04 -8.35
C PRO A 157 4.59 13.29 -8.30
N GLY A 158 3.32 13.09 -8.00
CA GLY A 158 2.36 14.13 -7.65
C GLY A 158 1.60 13.68 -6.40
N ALA A 159 0.60 14.44 -5.95
CA ALA A 159 -0.28 14.00 -4.86
C ALA A 159 -0.71 12.54 -5.08
N SER A 160 -0.89 11.78 -3.99
CA SER A 160 -1.25 10.34 -3.91
C SER A 160 -2.51 9.89 -4.65
N THR A 161 -3.12 10.76 -5.44
CA THR A 161 -4.26 10.51 -6.30
C THR A 161 -3.82 10.26 -7.74
N PRO A 162 -4.50 9.37 -8.48
CA PRO A 162 -4.24 9.19 -9.90
C PRO A 162 -4.29 10.50 -10.68
N SER A 163 -3.24 10.80 -11.45
CA SER A 163 -3.17 12.04 -12.25
C SER A 163 -3.73 11.81 -13.64
N GLU A 164 -4.42 12.81 -14.20
CA GLU A 164 -4.89 12.76 -15.59
C GLU A 164 -3.71 12.92 -16.54
N VAL A 165 -3.57 11.96 -17.45
CA VAL A 165 -2.53 11.93 -18.47
C VAL A 165 -3.19 11.93 -19.83
N ALA A 166 -2.76 12.84 -20.70
CA ALA A 166 -3.04 12.82 -22.12
C ALA A 166 -1.82 12.30 -22.87
N THR A 167 -1.98 11.22 -23.63
CA THR A 167 -0.96 10.77 -24.58
C THR A 167 -1.51 10.91 -25.99
N THR A 168 -0.72 11.52 -26.87
CA THR A 168 -0.95 11.55 -28.31
C THR A 168 -0.09 10.46 -28.93
N LEU A 169 -0.73 9.50 -29.59
CA LEU A 169 -0.04 8.49 -30.38
C LEU A 169 -0.04 8.98 -31.82
N ASN A 170 1.15 9.18 -32.39
CA ASN A 170 1.31 9.55 -33.81
C ASN A 170 1.19 8.32 -34.71
#